data_AF-A0A1A8RI59-F1
#
_entry.id   AF-A0A1A8RI59-F1
#
_cell.length_a   1.000
_cell.length_b   1.000
_cell.length_c   1.000
_cell.angle_alpha   90.00
_cell.angle_beta   90.00
_cell.angle_gamma   90.00
#
_symmetry.space_group_name_H-M   'P 1'
#
loop_
_entity.id
_entity.type
_entity.pdbx_description
1 polymer ?
#
loop_
_entity_poly.entity_id
_entity_poly.type
_entity_poly.pdbx_seq_one_letter_code
_entity_poly.pdbx_strand_id
1 'polypeptide(L)'
;LVKYITTYKNHDPFLAPCQPSNPWQTDHDAYWTLNMRRVEAPTKMRVERWSFSLFELLTDLRGRDDFKIFLKKEFSGENLAFWEAAEELKWGTASSMSTKAETIFKTFLAPGAPRWINIDGRTMGLTVKGLEHPHRYVLEAAQTHVFLLMKKDTFFRYLKSPTYKEIQKKALSPETHSFSPAQLQQNAQNRSPGIHPIILWQQEEEEKAKAAAASAPVDVKAVMSKIDRKK
;
A
#
# COMPACT_ATOMS: atom_id res chain seq x y z
N LEU A 1 10.00 -24.38 -1.04
CA LEU A 1 10.23 -23.85 -2.40
C LEU A 1 9.12 -24.23 -3.39
N VAL A 2 8.85 -25.51 -3.66
CA VAL A 2 7.83 -25.96 -4.65
C VAL A 2 6.44 -25.34 -4.45
N LYS A 3 5.94 -25.30 -3.19
CA LYS A 3 4.66 -24.67 -2.86
C LYS A 3 4.62 -23.20 -3.26
N TYR A 4 5.69 -22.44 -2.98
CA TYR A 4 5.80 -21.03 -3.36
C TYR A 4 5.69 -20.88 -4.88
N ILE A 5 6.53 -21.60 -5.64
CA ILE A 5 6.49 -21.53 -7.12
C ILE A 5 5.08 -21.88 -7.64
N THR A 6 4.46 -22.92 -7.10
CA THR A 6 3.11 -23.35 -7.53
C THR A 6 2.04 -22.31 -7.25
N THR A 7 2.13 -21.58 -6.13
CA THR A 7 1.21 -20.49 -5.79
C THR A 7 1.39 -19.28 -6.71
N TYR A 8 2.64 -18.94 -7.06
CA TYR A 8 2.94 -17.69 -7.77
C TYR A 8 3.07 -17.81 -9.30
N LYS A 9 3.18 -19.02 -9.86
CA LYS A 9 3.42 -19.24 -11.31
C LYS A 9 2.44 -18.50 -12.24
N ASN A 10 1.17 -18.37 -11.83
CA ASN A 10 0.14 -17.69 -12.62
C ASN A 10 0.22 -16.15 -12.53
N HIS A 11 1.04 -15.62 -11.61
CA HIS A 11 1.27 -14.20 -11.41
C HIS A 11 2.62 -13.74 -11.98
N ASP A 12 3.39 -14.64 -12.60
CA ASP A 12 4.65 -14.33 -13.26
C ASP A 12 4.42 -14.12 -14.77
N PRO A 13 4.57 -12.88 -15.28
CA PRO A 13 4.35 -12.57 -16.70
C PRO A 13 5.30 -13.30 -17.67
N PHE A 14 6.39 -13.92 -17.19
CA PHE A 14 7.27 -14.76 -18.01
C PHE A 14 6.79 -16.20 -18.12
N LEU A 15 5.99 -16.68 -17.15
CA LEU A 15 5.49 -18.06 -17.12
C LEU A 15 4.02 -18.17 -17.55
N ALA A 16 3.25 -17.11 -17.34
CA ALA A 16 1.83 -17.04 -17.69
C ALA A 16 1.51 -15.70 -18.37
N PRO A 17 0.59 -15.68 -19.37
CA PRO A 17 0.20 -14.44 -20.02
C PRO A 17 -0.50 -13.51 -19.02
N CYS A 18 -0.07 -12.25 -18.96
CA CYS A 18 -0.72 -11.24 -18.17
C CYS A 18 -1.86 -10.56 -18.94
N GLN A 19 -2.91 -10.16 -18.23
CA GLN A 19 -4.11 -9.58 -18.81
C GLN A 19 -4.15 -8.07 -18.57
N PRO A 20 -4.46 -7.24 -19.58
CA PRO A 20 -4.98 -7.63 -20.91
C PRO A 20 -3.89 -8.07 -21.92
N SER A 21 -2.66 -7.59 -21.78
CA SER A 21 -1.48 -8.06 -22.53
C SER A 21 -0.20 -7.58 -21.86
N ASN A 22 0.95 -8.13 -22.24
CA ASN A 22 2.25 -7.68 -21.75
C ASN A 22 2.68 -6.39 -22.47
N PRO A 23 2.78 -5.24 -21.76
CA PRO A 23 3.10 -3.97 -22.41
C PRO A 23 4.44 -3.97 -23.17
N TRP A 24 5.41 -4.77 -22.72
CA TRP A 24 6.73 -4.86 -23.37
C TRP A 24 6.71 -5.63 -24.70
N GLN A 25 5.61 -6.31 -25.00
CA GLN A 25 5.40 -7.04 -26.26
C GLN A 25 4.42 -6.31 -27.16
N THR A 26 3.39 -5.67 -26.58
CA THR A 26 2.27 -5.10 -27.32
C THR A 26 2.34 -3.59 -27.48
N ASP A 27 3.27 -2.91 -26.80
CA ASP A 27 3.38 -1.43 -26.76
C ASP A 27 2.06 -0.77 -26.29
N HIS A 28 1.31 -1.47 -25.44
CA HIS A 28 0.07 -0.98 -24.83
C HIS A 28 0.17 -1.02 -23.31
N ASP A 29 -0.04 0.13 -22.67
CA ASP A 29 0.15 0.39 -21.24
C ASP A 29 -1.01 -0.06 -20.31
N ALA A 30 -2.10 -0.61 -20.85
CA ALA A 30 -3.33 -0.89 -20.09
C ALA A 30 -3.07 -1.78 -18.86
N TYR A 31 -2.14 -2.73 -18.95
CA TYR A 31 -1.73 -3.56 -17.82
C TYR A 31 -1.21 -2.72 -16.64
N TRP A 32 -0.40 -1.70 -16.89
CA TRP A 32 0.11 -0.85 -15.80
C TRP A 32 -0.96 0.06 -15.25
N THR A 33 -1.81 0.64 -16.10
CA THR A 33 -2.93 1.48 -15.68
C THR A 33 -3.86 0.71 -14.74
N LEU A 34 -4.22 -0.54 -15.10
CA LEU A 34 -5.06 -1.42 -14.27
C LEU A 34 -4.38 -1.88 -12.97
N ASN A 35 -3.05 -1.89 -12.93
CA ASN A 35 -2.27 -2.31 -11.77
C ASN A 35 -1.54 -1.14 -11.08
N MET A 36 -1.98 0.10 -11.31
CA MET A 36 -1.51 1.29 -10.59
C MET A 36 -1.66 1.11 -9.08
N ARG A 37 -0.77 1.73 -8.30
CA ARG A 37 -0.69 1.47 -6.86
C ARG A 37 -2.00 1.77 -6.13
N ARG A 38 -2.73 2.82 -6.52
CA ARG A 38 -4.02 3.24 -5.95
C ARG A 38 -5.13 3.33 -7.00
N VAL A 39 -5.45 2.20 -7.62
CA VAL A 39 -6.64 2.06 -8.47
C VAL A 39 -7.92 1.91 -7.63
N GLU A 40 -9.04 2.46 -8.10
CA GLU A 40 -10.35 2.31 -7.46
C GLU A 40 -10.78 0.83 -7.40
N ALA A 41 -10.78 0.17 -8.56
CA ALA A 41 -11.13 -1.23 -8.74
C ALA A 41 -9.88 -2.07 -9.10
N PRO A 42 -9.32 -2.85 -8.16
CA PRO A 42 -8.17 -3.71 -8.45
C PRO A 42 -8.56 -4.86 -9.39
N THR A 43 -7.58 -5.43 -10.09
CA THR A 43 -7.79 -6.64 -10.90
C THR A 43 -8.06 -7.87 -10.03
N LYS A 44 -8.79 -8.85 -10.55
CA LYS A 44 -9.09 -10.12 -9.84
C LYS A 44 -7.80 -10.85 -9.43
N MET A 45 -6.82 -10.89 -10.33
CA MET A 45 -5.50 -11.47 -10.06
C MET A 45 -4.78 -10.74 -8.91
N ARG A 46 -4.88 -9.40 -8.82
CA ARG A 46 -4.29 -8.65 -7.70
C ARG A 46 -4.98 -8.97 -6.37
N VAL A 47 -6.31 -9.03 -6.34
CA VAL A 47 -7.09 -9.36 -5.13
C VAL A 47 -6.86 -10.81 -4.67
N GLU A 48 -6.72 -11.75 -5.61
CA GLU A 48 -6.36 -13.14 -5.31
C GLU A 48 -5.01 -13.24 -4.61
N ARG A 49 -4.01 -12.48 -5.08
CA ARG A 49 -2.66 -12.46 -4.52
C ARG A 49 -2.63 -12.04 -3.05
N TRP A 50 -3.55 -11.18 -2.61
CA TRP A 50 -3.67 -10.79 -1.20
C TRP A 50 -3.95 -11.98 -0.27
N SER A 51 -4.58 -13.05 -0.78
CA SER A 51 -4.88 -14.25 0.00
C SER A 51 -3.67 -15.16 0.23
N PHE A 52 -2.59 -14.98 -0.52
CA PHE A 52 -1.41 -15.86 -0.43
C PHE A 52 -0.70 -15.71 0.91
N SER A 53 -0.62 -14.48 1.42
CA SER A 53 -0.10 -14.20 2.75
C SER A 53 -0.45 -12.79 3.22
N LEU A 54 -0.41 -12.56 4.54
CA LEU A 54 -0.51 -11.20 5.09
C LEU A 54 0.55 -10.26 4.51
N PHE A 55 1.74 -10.77 4.19
CA PHE A 55 2.80 -9.96 3.59
C PHE A 55 2.38 -9.41 2.21
N GLU A 56 1.74 -10.22 1.38
CA GLU A 56 1.20 -9.77 0.08
C GLU A 56 0.13 -8.69 0.25
N LEU A 57 -0.80 -8.91 1.19
CA LEU A 57 -1.85 -7.93 1.52
C LEU A 57 -1.27 -6.60 2.00
N LEU A 58 -0.28 -6.62 2.89
CA LEU A 58 0.29 -5.40 3.49
C LEU A 58 1.26 -4.67 2.56
N THR A 59 1.93 -5.37 1.64
CA THR A 59 2.81 -4.73 0.66
C THR A 59 2.00 -3.96 -0.38
N ASP A 60 0.79 -4.43 -0.70
CA ASP A 60 -0.13 -3.75 -1.60
C ASP A 60 -0.82 -2.55 -0.93
N LEU A 61 -0.68 -1.34 -1.49
CA LEU A 61 -1.36 -0.14 -0.97
C LEU A 61 -2.88 -0.27 -1.00
N ARG A 62 -3.43 -0.78 -2.11
CA ARG A 62 -4.88 -0.96 -2.24
C ARG A 62 -5.38 -2.08 -1.33
N GLY A 63 -4.58 -3.14 -1.15
CA GLY A 63 -4.84 -4.21 -0.19
C GLY A 63 -4.93 -3.70 1.24
N ARG A 64 -3.97 -2.87 1.67
CA ARG A 64 -4.01 -2.18 2.97
C ARG A 64 -5.26 -1.32 3.15
N ASP A 65 -5.65 -0.56 2.13
CA ASP A 65 -6.84 0.29 2.20
C ASP A 65 -8.11 -0.55 2.38
N ASP A 66 -8.21 -1.72 1.74
CA ASP A 66 -9.33 -2.66 1.95
C ASP A 66 -9.30 -3.29 3.35
N PHE A 67 -8.11 -3.69 3.80
CA PHE A 67 -7.92 -4.25 5.15
C PHE A 67 -8.29 -3.23 6.24
N LYS A 68 -7.98 -1.93 6.05
CA LYS A 68 -8.41 -0.85 6.95
C LYS A 68 -9.93 -0.74 7.06
N ILE A 69 -10.67 -0.94 5.97
CA ILE A 69 -12.15 -0.94 5.99
C ILE A 69 -12.66 -2.08 6.88
N PHE A 70 -12.05 -3.27 6.79
CA PHE A 70 -12.37 -4.39 7.66
C PHE A 70 -12.06 -4.09 9.13
N LEU A 71 -10.85 -3.64 9.44
CA LEU A 71 -10.43 -3.33 10.82
C LEU A 71 -11.27 -2.23 11.47
N LYS A 72 -11.70 -1.22 10.68
CA LYS A 72 -12.57 -0.15 11.17
C LYS A 72 -13.93 -0.68 11.63
N LYS A 73 -14.49 -1.68 10.93
CA LYS A 73 -15.77 -2.31 11.33
C LYS A 73 -15.65 -3.10 12.64
N GLU A 74 -14.46 -3.59 12.95
CA GLU A 74 -14.17 -4.35 14.16
C GLU A 74 -13.51 -3.53 15.26
N PHE A 75 -13.32 -2.23 15.06
CA PHE A 75 -12.60 -1.35 16.00
C PHE A 75 -11.22 -1.91 16.40
N SER A 76 -10.46 -2.43 15.42
CA SER A 76 -9.19 -3.16 15.63
C SER A 76 -8.03 -2.63 14.75
N GLY A 77 -8.06 -1.34 14.44
CA GLY A 77 -7.13 -0.70 13.48
C GLY A 77 -5.77 -0.30 14.03
N GLU A 78 -5.54 -0.41 15.34
CA GLU A 78 -4.36 0.05 16.06
C GLU A 78 -3.11 -0.75 15.65
N ASN A 79 -3.24 -2.07 15.54
CA ASN A 79 -2.15 -2.96 15.16
C ASN A 79 -1.60 -2.65 13.77
N LEU A 80 -2.49 -2.44 12.78
CA LEU A 80 -2.07 -2.07 11.43
C LEU A 80 -1.45 -0.67 11.41
N ALA A 81 -2.03 0.29 12.13
CA ALA A 81 -1.50 1.65 12.18
C ALA A 81 -0.10 1.71 12.82
N PHE A 82 0.14 0.93 13.88
CA PHE A 82 1.48 0.78 14.46
C PHE A 82 2.44 0.15 13.45
N TRP A 83 2.04 -0.93 12.77
CA TRP A 83 2.87 -1.59 11.78
C TRP A 83 3.28 -0.66 10.64
N GLU A 84 2.34 0.15 10.13
CA GLU A 84 2.60 1.17 9.10
C GLU A 84 3.55 2.25 9.60
N ALA A 85 3.37 2.75 10.83
CA ALA A 85 4.24 3.76 11.41
C ALA A 85 5.67 3.23 11.63
N ALA A 86 5.81 1.96 12.02
CA ALA A 86 7.10 1.30 12.14
C ALA A 86 7.79 1.08 10.78
N GLU A 87 7.05 0.75 9.71
CA GLU A 87 7.61 0.71 8.36
C GLU A 87 8.04 2.11 7.88
N GLU A 88 7.26 3.14 8.16
CA GLU A 88 7.61 4.52 7.81
C GLU A 88 8.87 4.99 8.54
N LEU A 89 9.06 4.61 9.81
CA LEU A 89 10.29 4.87 10.55
C LEU A 89 11.49 4.17 9.88
N LYS A 90 11.31 2.91 9.45
CA LYS A 90 12.38 2.09 8.85
C LYS A 90 12.86 2.63 7.52
N TRP A 91 11.98 3.20 6.70
CA TRP A 91 12.34 3.72 5.37
C TRP A 91 12.38 5.25 5.29
N GLY A 92 12.10 5.93 6.40
CA GLY A 92 12.07 7.39 6.50
C GLY A 92 13.44 8.07 6.55
N THR A 93 13.41 9.40 6.63
CA THR A 93 14.60 10.24 6.73
C THR A 93 15.28 10.09 8.09
N ALA A 94 16.62 10.05 8.10
CA ALA A 94 17.37 9.88 9.34
C ALA A 94 17.18 11.05 10.33
N SER A 95 17.01 12.27 9.82
CA SER A 95 16.84 13.48 10.64
C SER A 95 15.57 13.47 11.50
N SER A 96 14.51 12.79 11.06
CA SER A 96 13.23 12.71 11.80
C SER A 96 13.10 11.42 12.63
N MET A 97 14.08 10.53 12.58
CA MET A 97 14.00 9.17 13.11
C MET A 97 13.72 9.14 14.61
N SER A 98 14.51 9.86 15.42
CA SER A 98 14.35 9.88 16.87
C SER A 98 12.98 10.40 17.29
N THR A 99 12.56 11.54 16.73
CA THR A 99 11.25 12.14 17.00
C THR A 99 10.09 11.23 16.58
N LYS A 100 10.20 10.55 15.44
CA LYS A 100 9.20 9.57 15.00
C LYS A 100 9.14 8.36 15.93
N ALA A 101 10.29 7.81 16.33
CA ALA A 101 10.34 6.68 17.25
C ALA A 101 9.68 6.99 18.59
N GLU A 102 9.96 8.16 19.18
CA GLU A 102 9.32 8.64 20.40
C GLU A 102 7.80 8.84 20.24
N THR A 103 7.39 9.41 19.11
CA THR A 103 5.96 9.63 18.82
C THR A 103 5.22 8.31 18.71
N ILE A 104 5.78 7.35 17.97
CA ILE A 104 5.21 6.00 17.83
C ILE A 104 5.11 5.33 19.21
N PHE A 105 6.13 5.44 20.04
CA PHE A 105 6.09 4.91 21.40
C PHE A 105 4.95 5.53 22.22
N LYS A 106 4.84 6.85 22.25
CA LYS A 106 3.77 7.57 23.00
C LYS A 106 2.37 7.27 22.46
N THR A 107 2.22 7.05 21.16
CA THR A 107 0.91 6.80 20.53
C THR A 107 0.41 5.37 20.71
N PHE A 108 1.29 4.38 20.72
CA PHE A 108 0.90 2.96 20.66
C PHE A 108 1.39 2.10 21.83
N LEU A 109 2.56 2.41 22.42
CA LEU A 109 3.23 1.51 23.37
C LEU A 109 3.24 2.01 24.82
N ALA A 110 3.20 3.32 25.02
CA ALA A 110 3.23 3.92 26.35
C ALA A 110 2.01 3.47 27.18
N PRO A 111 2.15 3.34 28.52
CA PRO A 111 1.01 3.11 29.40
C PRO A 111 -0.04 4.22 29.23
N GLY A 112 -1.29 3.85 28.95
CA GLY A 112 -2.37 4.80 28.69
C GLY A 112 -2.31 5.49 27.31
N ALA A 113 -1.54 4.94 26.37
CA ALA A 113 -1.45 5.47 25.01
C ALA A 113 -2.83 5.54 24.32
N PRO A 114 -3.09 6.59 23.50
CA PRO A 114 -4.40 6.80 22.88
C PRO A 114 -4.79 5.71 21.88
N ARG A 115 -3.82 4.99 21.31
CA ARG A 115 -4.03 3.86 20.39
C ARG A 115 -3.23 2.65 20.88
N TRP A 116 -3.36 2.36 22.17
CA TRP A 116 -2.57 1.33 22.84
C TRP A 116 -2.69 -0.04 22.16
N ILE A 117 -1.54 -0.70 21.97
CA ILE A 117 -1.46 -2.08 21.45
C ILE A 117 -0.86 -3.02 22.49
N ASN A 118 -1.29 -4.27 22.44
CA ASN A 118 -0.80 -5.31 23.34
C ASN A 118 0.42 -6.02 22.73
N ILE A 119 1.57 -5.92 23.40
CA ILE A 119 2.80 -6.67 23.07
C ILE A 119 3.35 -7.36 24.33
N ASP A 120 4.07 -8.45 24.16
CA ASP A 120 4.63 -9.18 25.29
C ASP A 120 5.73 -8.38 26.02
N GLY A 121 5.91 -8.66 27.32
CA GLY A 121 6.83 -7.91 28.18
C GLY A 121 8.30 -7.96 27.74
N ARG A 122 8.74 -9.06 27.12
CA ARG A 122 10.11 -9.16 26.58
C ARG A 122 10.29 -8.19 25.41
N THR A 123 9.33 -8.18 24.48
CA THR A 123 9.32 -7.28 23.33
C THR A 123 9.24 -5.81 23.76
N MET A 124 8.42 -5.50 24.77
CA MET A 124 8.36 -4.16 25.37
C MET A 124 9.71 -3.73 25.96
N GLY A 125 10.34 -4.60 26.76
CA GLY A 125 11.64 -4.30 27.38
C GLY A 125 12.74 -4.02 26.36
N LEU A 126 12.81 -4.81 25.27
CA LEU A 126 13.74 -4.57 24.16
C LEU A 126 13.48 -3.23 23.47
N THR A 127 12.20 -2.90 23.25
CA THR A 127 11.81 -1.64 22.60
C THR A 127 12.19 -0.44 23.45
N VAL A 128 11.90 -0.47 24.76
CA VAL A 128 12.24 0.62 25.70
C VAL A 128 13.75 0.84 25.76
N LYS A 129 14.54 -0.23 25.90
CA LYS A 129 16.01 -0.14 25.92
C LYS A 129 16.56 0.41 24.59
N GLY A 130 16.00 -0.02 23.47
CA GLY A 130 16.40 0.49 22.15
C GLY A 130 16.11 1.99 21.98
N LEU A 131 15.04 2.50 22.59
CA LEU A 131 14.66 3.90 22.51
C LEU A 131 15.59 4.85 23.29
N GLU A 132 16.49 4.33 24.14
CA GLU A 132 17.58 5.13 24.74
C GLU A 132 18.56 5.63 23.67
N HIS A 133 18.74 4.84 22.61
CA HIS A 133 19.56 5.19 21.44
C HIS A 133 18.80 4.87 20.15
N PRO A 134 17.83 5.71 19.75
CA PRO A 134 16.96 5.43 18.61
C PRO A 134 17.74 5.17 17.33
N HIS A 135 17.39 4.08 16.64
CA HIS A 135 17.90 3.72 15.33
C HIS A 135 16.77 3.18 14.45
N ARG A 136 17.06 2.97 13.16
CA ARG A 136 16.06 2.63 12.14
C ARG A 136 15.27 1.33 12.42
N TYR A 137 15.87 0.43 13.20
CA TYR A 137 15.32 -0.90 13.53
C TYR A 137 14.85 -1.00 14.99
N VAL A 138 14.78 0.12 15.71
CA VAL A 138 14.46 0.14 17.16
C VAL A 138 13.10 -0.49 17.49
N LEU A 139 12.15 -0.44 16.55
CA LEU A 139 10.80 -1.01 16.70
C LEU A 139 10.64 -2.39 16.05
N GLU A 140 11.68 -3.00 15.49
CA GLU A 140 11.58 -4.22 14.67
C GLU A 140 10.99 -5.41 15.43
N ALA A 141 11.38 -5.59 16.70
CA ALA A 141 10.84 -6.66 17.55
C ALA A 141 9.33 -6.49 17.77
N ALA A 142 8.89 -5.28 18.15
CA ALA A 142 7.48 -4.96 18.34
C ALA A 142 6.68 -5.06 17.03
N GLN A 143 7.24 -4.57 15.92
CA GLN A 143 6.63 -4.65 14.61
C GLN A 143 6.42 -6.11 14.17
N THR A 144 7.41 -6.97 14.39
CA THR A 144 7.34 -8.39 14.08
C THR A 144 6.29 -9.08 14.94
N HIS A 145 6.25 -8.77 16.24
CA HIS A 145 5.22 -9.30 17.15
C HIS A 145 3.80 -8.97 16.65
N VAL A 146 3.55 -7.70 16.34
CA VAL A 146 2.24 -7.22 15.86
C VAL A 146 1.88 -7.83 14.49
N PHE A 147 2.84 -7.96 13.58
CA PHE A 147 2.63 -8.65 12.31
C PHE A 147 2.19 -10.10 12.52
N LEU A 148 2.86 -10.84 13.40
CA LEU A 148 2.52 -12.23 13.70
C LEU A 148 1.17 -12.36 14.39
N LEU A 149 0.82 -11.42 15.26
CA LEU A 149 -0.50 -11.35 15.89
C LEU A 149 -1.61 -11.20 14.85
N MET A 150 -1.48 -10.22 13.93
CA MET A 150 -2.43 -10.03 12.83
C MET A 150 -2.47 -11.24 11.89
N LYS A 151 -1.31 -11.85 11.60
CA LYS A 151 -1.20 -13.02 10.73
C LYS A 151 -1.94 -14.23 11.31
N LYS A 152 -1.86 -14.43 12.63
CA LYS A 152 -2.43 -15.60 13.30
C LYS A 152 -3.95 -15.58 13.35
N ASP A 153 -4.56 -14.40 13.46
CA ASP A 153 -6.02 -14.26 13.66
C ASP A 153 -6.67 -13.32 12.63
N THR A 154 -6.36 -12.02 12.70
CA THR A 154 -7.03 -10.96 11.96
C THR A 154 -7.04 -11.18 10.44
N PHE A 155 -5.93 -11.66 9.88
CA PHE A 155 -5.80 -11.93 8.44
C PHE A 155 -6.78 -13.02 7.97
N PHE A 156 -6.91 -14.12 8.71
CA PHE A 156 -7.81 -15.21 8.32
C PHE A 156 -9.28 -14.82 8.48
N ARG A 157 -9.60 -13.97 9.45
CA ARG A 157 -10.95 -13.38 9.59
C ARG A 157 -11.26 -12.44 8.43
N TYR A 158 -10.30 -11.60 8.02
CA TYR A 158 -10.42 -10.74 6.85
C TYR A 158 -10.75 -11.54 5.58
N LEU A 159 -10.01 -12.61 5.28
CA LEU A 159 -10.26 -13.45 4.10
C LEU A 159 -11.64 -14.11 4.08
N LYS A 160 -12.27 -14.31 5.25
CA LYS A 160 -13.64 -14.85 5.36
C LYS A 160 -14.72 -13.77 5.42
N SER A 161 -14.32 -12.51 5.63
CA SER A 161 -15.20 -11.39 5.88
C SER A 161 -16.03 -11.02 4.64
N PRO A 162 -17.20 -10.39 4.84
CA PRO A 162 -17.95 -9.78 3.74
C PRO A 162 -17.11 -8.74 2.98
N THR A 163 -16.24 -7.98 3.68
CA THR A 163 -15.38 -6.96 3.05
C THR A 163 -14.52 -7.58 1.93
N TYR A 164 -13.79 -8.67 2.23
CA TYR A 164 -12.96 -9.33 1.23
C TYR A 164 -13.78 -9.96 0.09
N LYS A 165 -14.93 -10.57 0.40
CA LYS A 165 -15.82 -11.15 -0.62
C LYS A 165 -16.39 -10.09 -1.56
N GLU A 166 -16.72 -8.91 -1.04
CA GLU A 166 -17.23 -7.81 -1.86
C GLU A 166 -16.15 -7.24 -2.79
N ILE A 167 -14.90 -7.07 -2.32
CA ILE A 167 -13.82 -6.61 -3.22
C ILE A 167 -13.49 -7.66 -4.29
N GLN A 168 -13.57 -8.96 -3.97
CA GLN A 168 -13.43 -10.04 -4.96
C GLN A 168 -14.51 -9.97 -6.05
N LYS A 169 -15.77 -9.67 -5.70
CA LYS A 169 -16.87 -9.53 -6.67
C LYS A 169 -16.70 -8.30 -7.57
N LYS A 170 -16.19 -7.20 -7.01
CA LYS A 170 -15.97 -5.94 -7.73
C LYS A 170 -14.67 -5.91 -8.54
N ALA A 171 -13.79 -6.89 -8.35
CA ALA A 171 -12.48 -6.91 -8.99
C ALA A 171 -12.60 -7.05 -10.51
N LEU A 172 -11.80 -6.26 -11.23
CA LEU A 172 -11.82 -6.22 -12.69
C LEU A 172 -11.19 -7.50 -13.27
N SER A 173 -11.82 -8.06 -14.29
CA SER A 173 -11.24 -9.13 -15.12
C SER A 173 -11.08 -8.60 -16.54
N PRO A 174 -9.96 -7.92 -16.84
CA PRO A 174 -9.76 -7.31 -18.16
C PRO A 174 -9.73 -8.39 -19.25
N GLU A 175 -10.36 -8.11 -20.37
CA GLU A 175 -10.34 -8.99 -21.54
C GLU A 175 -8.96 -9.03 -22.18
N THR A 176 -8.60 -10.19 -22.74
CA THR A 176 -7.33 -10.34 -23.44
C THR A 176 -7.33 -9.52 -24.71
N HIS A 177 -6.31 -8.70 -24.90
CA HIS A 177 -6.13 -8.02 -26.18
C HIS A 177 -5.75 -9.02 -27.27
N SER A 178 -6.29 -8.82 -28.46
CA SER A 178 -5.96 -9.59 -29.66
C SER A 178 -5.10 -8.74 -30.60
N PHE A 179 -3.85 -9.13 -30.79
CA PHE A 179 -2.93 -8.50 -31.73
C PHE A 179 -2.53 -9.49 -32.82
N SER A 180 -2.57 -9.05 -34.07
CA SER A 180 -2.04 -9.83 -35.20
C SER A 180 -0.50 -9.88 -35.17
N PRO A 181 0.14 -10.92 -35.74
CA PRO A 181 1.60 -10.99 -35.82
C PRO A 181 2.25 -9.77 -36.48
N ALA A 182 1.60 -9.20 -37.50
CA ALA A 182 2.08 -8.00 -38.19
C ALA A 182 2.10 -6.77 -37.27
N GLN A 183 1.06 -6.59 -36.45
CA GLN A 183 1.02 -5.49 -35.46
C GLN A 183 2.11 -5.65 -34.41
N LEU A 184 2.33 -6.86 -33.89
CA LEU A 184 3.39 -7.12 -32.91
C LEU A 184 4.79 -6.83 -33.49
N GLN A 185 5.02 -7.19 -34.75
CA GLN A 185 6.29 -6.90 -35.43
C GLN A 185 6.50 -5.40 -35.63
N GLN A 186 5.44 -4.67 -36.01
CA GLN A 186 5.49 -3.21 -36.14
C GLN A 186 5.76 -2.52 -34.79
N ASN A 187 5.10 -2.98 -33.72
CA ASN A 187 5.30 -2.43 -32.37
C ASN A 187 6.72 -2.71 -31.87
N ALA A 188 7.28 -3.88 -32.18
CA ALA A 188 8.66 -4.21 -31.83
C ALA A 188 9.68 -3.28 -32.53
N GLN A 189 9.38 -2.81 -33.74
CA GLN A 189 10.22 -1.86 -34.49
C GLN A 189 10.08 -0.42 -33.98
N ASN A 190 8.92 -0.03 -33.46
CA ASN A 190 8.57 1.35 -33.11
C ASN A 190 8.21 1.54 -31.63
N ARG A 191 8.99 0.95 -30.71
CA ARG A 191 8.68 0.99 -29.27
C ARG A 191 8.67 2.42 -28.70
N SER A 192 7.61 2.77 -27.98
CA SER A 192 7.51 4.07 -27.32
C SER A 192 8.26 4.11 -25.97
N PRO A 193 9.10 5.12 -25.69
CA PRO A 193 9.76 5.28 -24.39
C PRO A 193 8.81 5.64 -23.23
N GLY A 194 7.59 6.13 -23.51
CA GLY A 194 6.64 6.63 -22.49
C GLY A 194 5.94 5.54 -21.68
N ILE A 195 6.22 4.29 -22.00
CA ILE A 195 5.56 3.07 -21.53
C ILE A 195 6.34 2.55 -20.30
N HIS A 196 6.68 3.39 -19.32
CA HIS A 196 7.35 2.91 -18.10
C HIS A 196 6.52 3.22 -16.84
N PRO A 197 6.29 2.25 -15.94
CA PRO A 197 5.40 2.43 -14.78
C PRO A 197 5.84 3.56 -13.83
N ILE A 198 7.15 3.89 -13.77
CA ILE A 198 7.65 5.03 -12.98
C ILE A 198 7.07 6.36 -13.46
N ILE A 199 6.92 6.56 -14.78
CA ILE A 199 6.39 7.81 -15.35
C ILE A 199 4.95 7.98 -14.90
N LEU A 200 4.16 6.91 -15.01
CA LEU A 200 2.76 6.86 -14.55
C LEU A 200 2.64 7.17 -13.04
N TRP A 201 3.55 6.64 -12.22
CA TRP A 201 3.55 6.92 -10.77
C TRP A 201 3.92 8.37 -10.45
N GLN A 202 4.84 8.98 -11.19
CA GLN A 202 5.20 10.39 -11.01
C GLN A 202 4.02 11.31 -11.35
N GLN A 203 3.32 11.01 -12.45
CA GLN A 203 2.11 11.74 -12.85
C GLN A 203 1.03 11.65 -11.76
N GLU A 204 0.79 10.47 -11.20
CA GLU A 204 -0.17 10.26 -10.10
C GLU A 204 0.19 11.11 -8.86
N GLU A 205 1.45 11.11 -8.43
CA GLU A 205 1.90 11.89 -7.28
C GLU A 205 1.80 13.41 -7.55
N GLU A 206 2.08 13.86 -8.77
CA GLU A 206 1.88 15.26 -9.18
C GLU A 206 0.41 15.66 -9.21
N GLU A 207 -0.46 14.84 -9.79
CA GLU A 207 -1.91 15.07 -9.82
C GLU A 207 -2.48 15.10 -8.40
N LYS A 208 -2.03 14.20 -7.52
CA LYS A 208 -2.41 14.18 -6.12
C LYS A 208 -1.89 15.39 -5.36
N ALA A 209 -0.65 15.82 -5.59
CA ALA A 209 -0.11 17.04 -5.00
C ALA A 209 -0.92 18.26 -5.44
N LYS A 210 -1.30 18.34 -6.72
CA LYS A 210 -2.21 19.36 -7.26
C LYS A 210 -3.59 19.30 -6.61
N ALA A 211 -4.19 18.11 -6.47
CA ALA A 211 -5.49 17.92 -5.84
C ALA A 211 -5.46 18.28 -4.34
N ALA A 212 -4.42 17.89 -3.62
CA ALA A 212 -4.21 18.25 -2.23
C ALA A 212 -4.08 19.77 -2.06
N ALA A 213 -3.27 20.42 -2.92
CA ALA A 213 -3.15 21.88 -2.94
C ALA A 213 -4.47 22.58 -3.28
N ALA A 214 -5.29 22.01 -4.18
CA ALA A 214 -6.60 22.55 -4.54
C ALA A 214 -7.65 22.37 -3.43
N SER A 215 -7.55 21.29 -2.64
CA SER A 215 -8.43 21.00 -1.49
C SER A 215 -8.03 21.69 -0.19
N ALA A 216 -6.87 22.39 -0.17
CA ALA A 216 -6.42 23.12 1.00
C ALA A 216 -7.43 24.23 1.33
N PRO A 217 -7.83 24.40 2.60
CA PRO A 217 -8.81 25.40 2.98
C PRO A 217 -8.31 26.79 2.58
N VAL A 218 -9.07 27.46 1.72
CA VAL A 218 -8.80 28.85 1.34
C VAL A 218 -9.00 29.72 2.57
N ASP A 219 -7.96 30.42 3.02
CA ASP A 219 -8.06 31.37 4.12
C ASP A 219 -8.93 32.57 3.71
N VAL A 220 -10.22 32.49 4.03
CA VAL A 220 -11.26 33.50 3.72
C VAL A 220 -10.89 34.86 4.30
N LYS A 221 -10.14 34.91 5.42
CA LYS A 221 -9.74 36.16 6.08
C LYS A 221 -8.69 36.91 5.26
N ALA A 222 -7.77 36.18 4.62
CA ALA A 222 -6.77 36.75 3.70
C ALA A 222 -7.39 37.21 2.36
N VAL A 223 -8.47 36.57 1.91
CA VAL A 223 -9.20 36.98 0.69
C VAL A 223 -10.02 38.25 0.94
N MET A 224 -10.73 38.35 2.07
CA MET A 224 -11.50 39.57 2.41
C MET A 224 -10.61 40.80 2.66
N SER A 225 -9.45 40.62 3.28
CA SER A 225 -8.44 41.69 3.45
C SER A 225 -7.95 42.30 2.13
N LYS A 226 -7.97 41.54 1.02
CA LYS A 226 -7.56 42.03 -0.31
C LYS A 226 -8.69 42.76 -1.04
N ILE A 227 -9.94 42.51 -0.67
CA ILE A 227 -11.12 43.18 -1.24
C ILE A 227 -11.30 44.57 -0.62
N ASP A 228 -11.07 44.71 0.70
CA ASP A 228 -11.20 46.00 1.39
C ASP A 228 -10.07 46.99 1.06
N ARG A 229 -8.92 46.52 0.56
CA ARG A 229 -7.81 47.39 0.09
C ARG A 229 -8.01 47.95 -1.32
N LYS A 230 -9.12 47.61 -1.99
CA LYS A 230 -9.43 48.02 -3.37
C LYS A 230 -10.60 49.01 -3.49
N LYS A 231 -11.05 49.59 -2.38
CA LYS A 231 -11.97 50.74 -2.37
C LYS A 231 -11.25 52.00 -1.90
#